data_AF-A0A4Y8A7L9-F1
#
_entry.id   AF-A0A4Y8A7L9-F1
#
_cell.length_a   1.000
_cell.length_b   1.000
_cell.length_c   1.000
_cell.angle_alpha   90.00
_cell.angle_beta   90.00
_cell.angle_gamma   90.00
#
_symmetry.space_group_name_H-M   'P 1'
#
loop_
_entity.id
_entity.type
_entity.pdbx_description
1 polymer ?
#
loop_
_entity_poly.entity_id
_entity_poly.type
_entity_poly.pdbx_seq_one_letter_code
_entity_poly.pdbx_strand_id
1 'polypeptide(L)' 'MTDEELIAYFEHAKLPETLRLDRATTQYNVQQAVSTNLETLRASTTDHRCRHRLKRIAYAMENPYNGPEIPRF' A
#
# COMPACT_ATOMS: atom_id res chain seq x y z
N MET A 1 -6.85 7.85 -8.40
CA MET A 1 -7.18 6.98 -7.25
C MET A 1 -8.10 7.69 -6.27
N THR A 2 -9.39 7.62 -6.59
CA THR A 2 -10.51 7.75 -5.65
C THR A 2 -10.53 6.54 -4.71
N ASP A 3 -11.44 6.54 -3.72
CA ASP A 3 -11.57 5.42 -2.79
C ASP A 3 -12.08 4.16 -3.49
N GLU A 4 -13.03 4.30 -4.40
CA GLU A 4 -13.58 3.21 -5.22
C GLU A 4 -12.51 2.58 -6.12
N GLU A 5 -11.67 3.41 -6.75
CA GLU A 5 -10.55 2.94 -7.56
C GLU A 5 -9.53 2.14 -6.73
N LEU A 6 -9.26 2.55 -5.49
CA LEU A 6 -8.35 1.82 -4.60
C LEU A 6 -8.95 0.47 -4.19
N ILE A 7 -10.24 0.44 -3.83
CA ILE A 7 -10.92 -0.80 -3.45
C ILE A 7 -10.89 -1.79 -4.62
N ALA A 8 -11.30 -1.34 -5.81
CA ALA A 8 -11.32 -2.18 -7.01
C ALA A 8 -9.92 -2.67 -7.41
N TYR A 9 -8.90 -1.82 -7.29
CA TYR A 9 -7.51 -2.21 -7.55
C TYR A 9 -7.06 -3.36 -6.63
N PHE A 10 -7.30 -3.22 -5.33
CA PHE A 10 -6.83 -4.19 -4.34
C PHE A 10 -7.66 -5.48 -4.26
N GLU A 11 -8.88 -5.51 -4.82
CA GLU A 11 -9.66 -6.75 -4.96
C GLU A 11 -9.06 -7.74 -5.95
N HIS A 12 -8.34 -7.26 -6.96
CA HIS A 12 -7.75 -8.10 -8.01
C HIS A 12 -6.21 -8.16 -7.96
N ALA A 13 -5.56 -7.25 -7.23
CA ALA A 13 -4.11 -7.21 -7.13
C ALA A 13 -3.54 -8.45 -6.41
N LYS A 14 -2.52 -9.07 -7.01
CA LYS A 14 -1.68 -10.05 -6.32
C LYS A 14 -0.65 -9.30 -5.47
N LEU A 15 -0.82 -9.34 -4.16
CA LEU A 15 0.04 -8.63 -3.22
C LEU A 15 1.25 -9.49 -2.82
N PRO A 16 2.49 -8.95 -2.90
CA PRO A 16 3.66 -9.63 -2.40
C PRO A 16 3.68 -9.63 -0.86
N GLU A 17 4.43 -10.54 -0.24
CA GLU A 17 4.59 -10.55 1.22
C GLU A 17 5.28 -9.27 1.72
N THR A 18 6.27 -8.79 0.96
CA THR A 18 7.01 -7.57 1.25
C THR A 18 7.03 -6.66 0.02
N LEU A 19 6.87 -5.36 0.23
CA LEU A 19 6.91 -4.35 -0.82
C LEU A 19 7.74 -3.17 -0.39
N ARG A 20 8.71 -2.79 -1.21
CA ARG A 20 9.49 -1.60 -0.99
C ARG A 20 8.76 -0.38 -1.54
N LEU A 21 8.42 0.56 -0.66
CA LEU A 21 7.65 1.74 -1.02
C LEU A 21 8.55 2.88 -1.52
N ASP A 22 9.74 3.00 -0.92
CA ASP A 22 10.73 4.02 -1.28
C ASP A 22 12.13 3.61 -0.79
N ARG A 23 13.07 4.57 -0.89
CA ARG A 23 14.45 4.39 -0.47
C ARG A 23 14.63 4.06 1.01
N ALA A 24 13.69 4.39 1.89
CA ALA A 24 13.77 4.35 3.35
C ALA A 24 12.66 3.49 4.01
N THR A 25 11.68 3.04 3.24
CA THR A 25 10.47 2.37 3.73
C THR A 25 10.21 1.07 2.99
N THR A 26 10.18 -0.02 3.75
CA THR A 26 9.70 -1.33 3.28
C THR A 26 8.45 -1.70 4.09
N GLN A 27 7.37 -2.04 3.39
CA GLN A 27 6.17 -2.60 3.99
C GLN A 27 6.30 -4.12 4.06
N TYR A 28 6.26 -4.67 5.27
CA TYR A 28 6.10 -6.10 5.50
C TYR A 28 4.62 -6.46 5.63
N ASN A 29 4.27 -7.71 5.34
CA ASN A 29 2.90 -8.21 5.42
C ASN A 29 1.92 -7.32 4.64
N VAL A 30 2.23 -7.04 3.37
CA VAL A 30 1.47 -6.08 2.55
C VAL A 30 -0.01 -6.43 2.50
N GLN A 31 -0.34 -7.72 2.42
CA GLN A 31 -1.73 -8.19 2.43
C GLN A 31 -2.49 -7.74 3.68
N GLN A 32 -1.90 -7.91 4.87
CA GLN A 32 -2.52 -7.49 6.11
C GLN A 32 -2.63 -5.96 6.19
N ALA A 33 -1.58 -5.24 5.79
CA ALA A 33 -1.59 -3.79 5.76
C ALA A 33 -2.68 -3.24 4.83
N VAL A 34 -2.87 -3.82 3.65
CA VAL A 34 -3.93 -3.44 2.72
C VAL A 34 -5.31 -3.74 3.31
N SER A 35 -5.54 -4.94 3.87
CA SER A 35 -6.83 -5.30 4.47
C SER A 35 -7.24 -4.32 5.57
N THR A 36 -6.36 -4.05 6.54
CA THR A 36 -6.65 -3.12 7.64
C THR A 36 -6.92 -1.71 7.13
N ASN A 37 -6.17 -1.23 6.15
CA ASN A 37 -6.42 0.11 5.60
C ASN A 37 -7.73 0.18 4.81
N LEU A 38 -8.12 -0.89 4.09
CA LEU A 38 -9.40 -0.95 3.37
C LEU A 38 -10.58 -1.04 4.32
N GLU A 39 -10.48 -1.83 5.39
CA GLU A 39 -11.50 -1.90 6.45
C GLU A 39 -11.71 -0.52 7.09
N THR A 40 -10.62 0.17 7.46
CA THR A 40 -10.71 1.53 8.01
C THR A 40 -11.27 2.53 7.01
N LEU A 41 -10.89 2.44 5.73
CA LEU A 41 -11.42 3.31 4.67
C LEU A 41 -12.93 3.09 4.47
N ARG A 42 -13.40 1.84 4.54
CA ARG A 42 -14.83 1.48 4.48
C ARG A 42 -15.60 1.96 5.70
N ALA A 43 -14.98 1.93 6.88
CA ALA A 43 -15.59 2.41 8.13
C ALA A 43 -15.60 3.94 8.24
N SER A 44 -14.62 4.64 7.66
CA SER A 44 -14.50 6.09 7.71
C SER A 44 -13.89 6.65 6.42
N THR A 45 -14.73 7.28 5.61
CA THR A 45 -14.33 7.93 4.34
C THR A 45 -13.54 9.23 4.56
N THR A 46 -13.46 9.71 5.80
CA THR A 46 -12.66 10.90 6.16
C THR A 46 -11.21 10.58 6.53
N ASP A 47 -10.82 9.31 6.64
CA ASP A 47 -9.45 8.97 7.03
C ASP A 47 -8.47 9.12 5.86
N HIS A 48 -7.89 10.32 5.79
CA HIS A 48 -6.86 10.66 4.80
C HIS A 48 -5.58 9.81 4.92
N ARG A 49 -5.29 9.24 6.10
CA ARG A 49 -4.05 8.47 6.32
C ARG A 49 -4.14 7.10 5.65
N CYS A 50 -5.25 6.40 5.81
CA CYS A 50 -5.48 5.10 5.16
C CYS A 50 -5.48 5.25 3.63
N ARG A 51 -6.18 6.26 3.12
CA ARG A 51 -6.16 6.59 1.68
C ARG A 51 -4.75 6.85 1.17
N HIS A 52 -3.96 7.64 1.89
CA HIS A 52 -2.58 7.93 1.49
C HIS A 52 -1.70 6.67 1.48
N ARG A 53 -1.82 5.80 2.50
CA ARG A 53 -1.08 4.53 2.56
C ARG A 53 -1.44 3.60 1.39
N LEU A 54 -2.72 3.43 1.11
CA LEU A 54 -3.19 2.60 -0.01
C LEU A 54 -2.67 3.11 -1.35
N LYS A 55 -2.71 4.44 -1.58
CA LYS A 55 -2.12 5.06 -2.79
C LYS A 55 -0.63 4.79 -2.91
N ARG A 56 0.12 4.87 -1.82
CA ARG A 56 1.56 4.60 -1.83
C ARG A 56 1.86 3.14 -2.18
N ILE A 57 1.09 2.20 -1.64
CA ILE A 57 1.23 0.77 -1.94
C ILE A 57 0.90 0.51 -3.42
N ALA A 58 -0.24 1.03 -3.92
CA ALA A 58 -0.63 0.87 -5.32
C ALA A 58 0.43 1.46 -6.27
N TYR A 59 0.91 2.67 -5.98
CA TYR A 59 1.98 3.29 -6.76
C TYR A 59 3.26 2.46 -6.78
N ALA A 60 3.67 1.90 -5.63
CA ALA A 60 4.87 1.06 -5.54
C ALA A 60 4.70 -0.31 -6.22
N MET A 61 3.48 -0.83 -6.31
CA MET A 61 3.17 -2.04 -7.09
C MET A 61 3.30 -1.79 -8.60
N GLU A 62 2.82 -0.63 -9.08
CA GLU A 62 2.90 -0.22 -10.49
C GLU A 62 4.30 0.25 -10.88
N ASN A 63 5.01 0.88 -9.94
CA ASN A 63 6.35 1.44 -10.13
C ASN A 63 7.28 0.91 -9.03
N PRO A 64 7.71 -0.36 -9.10
CA PRO A 64 8.56 -0.96 -8.10
C PRO A 64 9.85 -0.16 -7.93
N TYR A 65 10.15 0.23 -6.69
CA TYR A 65 11.39 0.94 -6.40
C TYR A 65 12.60 0.02 -6.62
N ASN A 66 13.47 0.41 -7.55
CA ASN A 66 14.65 -0.34 -7.97
C ASN A 66 15.97 0.16 -7.35
N GLY A 67 15.92 1.10 -6.40
CA GLY A 67 17.12 1.64 -5.76
C GLY A 67 17.74 0.71 -4.70
N PRO A 68 18.94 1.04 -4.18
CA PRO A 68 19.72 0.17 -3.28
C PRO A 68 18.99 -0.10 -1.97
N GLU A 69 19.03 -1.31 -1.42
CA GLU A 69 18.39 -1.68 -0.13
C GLU A 69 18.81 -0.75 1.02
N ILE A 70 17.91 -0.50 1.97
CA ILE A 70 18.24 0.24 3.19
C ILE A 70 19.05 -0.71 4.07
N PRO A 71 20.28 -0.33 4.45
CA PRO A 71 21.05 -1.13 5.40
C PRO A 71 20.25 -1.26 6.70
N ARG A 72 19.95 -2.51 7.10
CA ARG A 72 19.42 -2.81 8.43
C ARG A 72 20.64 -3.04 9.33
N PHE A 73 20.97 -2.03 10.13
CA PHE A 73 21.96 -2.17 11.21
C PHE A 73 21.30 -2.77 12.44
#